data_AF-A0A6S7KLG8-F1
#
_entry.id   AF-A0A6S7KLG8-F1
#
_cell.length_a   1.000
_cell.length_b   1.000
_cell.length_c   1.000
_cell.angle_alpha   90.00
_cell.angle_beta   90.00
_cell.angle_gamma   90.00
#
_symmetry.space_group_name_H-M   'P 1'
#
loop_
_entity.id
_entity.type
_entity.pdbx_description
1 polymer ?
#
loop_
_entity_poly.entity_id
_entity_poly.type
_entity_poly.pdbx_seq_one_letter_code
_entity_poly.pdbx_strand_id
1 'polypeptide(L)'
;MPTGQFSRRLEEDGFKKKWSGKMAIECTWLEWQAFSRQIEIRHEYNNTEKRISARRLPVDGFHAESQTVFQFHGCYWHGHNYHLNRGKEVNETPDKPMVELLEETQKNSAYIRKQGYNLVECWECEWRATKKTNKELQRFIATRLRRPLAKMETMSMENILTAVRNETLFGCVECDIHVPDNLRDHFQEMCPIFKNIDISRDDIGEFMKTYAEENDIMRQPRRSLIGSMVGKKILLATPLLKWYFIEHVYST
;
A
#
# COMPACT_ATOMS: atom_id res chain seq x y z
N MET A 1 -1.74 7.78 0.85
CA MET A 1 -1.47 6.66 -0.09
C MET A 1 -1.83 5.37 0.61
N PRO A 2 -2.45 4.38 -0.06
CA PRO A 2 -2.70 3.07 0.56
C PRO A 2 -1.36 2.51 1.06
N THR A 3 -1.26 2.28 2.37
CA THR A 3 -0.10 1.64 3.01
C THR A 3 -0.20 0.14 2.85
N GLY A 4 0.95 -0.53 2.69
CA GLY A 4 1.02 -1.97 2.51
C GLY A 4 0.90 -2.44 1.06
N GLN A 5 0.42 -3.67 0.87
CA GLN A 5 0.48 -4.34 -0.42
C GLN A 5 -0.65 -3.91 -1.36
N PHE A 6 -0.29 -3.78 -2.63
CA PHE A 6 -1.19 -3.37 -3.69
C PHE A 6 -1.00 -4.25 -4.91
N SER A 7 -2.04 -4.36 -5.74
CA SER A 7 -1.92 -4.89 -7.08
C SER A 7 -1.85 -3.74 -8.07
N ARG A 8 -0.87 -3.78 -8.97
CA ARG A 8 -0.77 -2.89 -10.13
C ARG A 8 -1.34 -3.59 -11.36
N ARG A 9 -2.01 -2.82 -12.21
CA ARG A 9 -2.53 -3.24 -13.52
C ARG A 9 -2.14 -2.16 -14.52
N LEU A 10 -1.49 -2.54 -15.62
CA LEU A 10 -1.02 -1.61 -16.65
C LEU A 10 -1.71 -1.93 -17.98
N GLU A 11 -2.02 -0.89 -18.75
CA GLU A 11 -2.67 -1.04 -20.07
C GLU A 11 -1.82 -1.87 -21.03
N GLU A 12 -0.49 -1.64 -21.06
CA GLU A 12 0.48 -2.35 -21.90
C GLU A 12 0.45 -3.88 -21.75
N ASP A 13 0.05 -4.39 -20.59
CA ASP A 13 -0.06 -5.81 -20.29
C ASP A 13 -1.52 -6.32 -20.32
N GLY A 14 -2.45 -5.56 -20.91
CA GLY A 14 -3.88 -5.88 -20.89
C GLY A 14 -4.49 -5.88 -19.48
N PHE A 15 -4.03 -4.96 -18.63
CA PHE A 15 -4.40 -4.81 -17.22
C PHE A 15 -4.26 -6.10 -16.39
N LYS A 16 -3.27 -6.94 -16.73
CA LYS A 16 -2.92 -8.10 -15.93
C LYS A 16 -2.50 -7.71 -14.52
N LYS A 17 -2.99 -8.46 -13.53
CA LYS A 17 -2.71 -8.24 -12.12
C LYS A 17 -1.26 -8.58 -11.80
N LYS A 18 -0.51 -7.60 -11.28
CA LYS A 18 0.84 -7.80 -10.73
C LYS A 18 0.83 -7.35 -9.26
N TRP A 19 1.13 -8.26 -8.34
CA TRP A 19 1.22 -7.94 -6.92
C TRP A 19 2.55 -7.26 -6.60
N SER A 20 2.53 -6.23 -5.74
CA SER A 20 3.76 -5.60 -5.23
C SER A 20 4.53 -6.50 -4.25
N GLY A 21 3.86 -7.50 -3.66
CA GLY A 21 4.45 -8.48 -2.75
C GLY A 21 3.44 -9.56 -2.33
N LYS A 22 3.90 -10.56 -1.58
CA LYS A 22 3.02 -11.57 -0.96
C LYS A 22 2.61 -11.13 0.42
N MET A 23 1.31 -11.19 0.74
CA MET A 23 0.82 -10.74 2.05
C MET A 23 1.54 -11.48 3.16
N ALA A 24 2.17 -10.72 4.05
CA ALA A 24 2.92 -11.29 5.15
C ALA A 24 2.00 -12.16 5.98
N ILE A 25 2.47 -13.36 6.31
CA ILE A 25 1.70 -14.32 7.09
C ILE A 25 1.37 -13.78 8.48
N GLU A 26 2.27 -13.01 9.06
CA GLU A 26 2.11 -12.25 10.28
C GLU A 26 0.96 -11.25 10.20
N CYS A 27 0.89 -10.42 9.14
CA CYS A 27 -0.20 -9.47 8.96
C CYS A 27 -1.57 -10.17 8.98
N THR A 28 -1.69 -11.32 8.33
CA THR A 28 -2.95 -12.09 8.35
C THR A 28 -3.34 -12.58 9.74
N TRP A 29 -2.35 -12.86 10.60
CA TRP A 29 -2.58 -13.23 11.98
C TRP A 29 -2.99 -12.03 12.83
N LEU A 30 -2.27 -10.90 12.73
CA LEU A 30 -2.58 -9.69 13.47
C LEU A 30 -3.99 -9.15 13.15
N GLU A 31 -4.36 -9.11 11.87
CA GLU A 31 -5.71 -8.71 11.44
C GLU A 31 -6.80 -9.65 11.98
N TRP A 32 -6.53 -10.97 12.04
CA TRP A 32 -7.44 -11.91 12.67
C TRP A 32 -7.54 -11.71 14.18
N GLN A 33 -6.43 -11.40 14.86
CA GLN A 33 -6.42 -11.15 16.30
C GLN A 33 -7.20 -9.88 16.64
N ALA A 34 -7.05 -8.82 15.83
CA ALA A 34 -7.82 -7.59 15.92
C ALA A 34 -9.32 -7.86 15.72
N PHE A 35 -9.68 -8.57 14.66
CA PHE A 35 -11.07 -8.92 14.35
C PHE A 35 -11.73 -9.79 15.42
N SER A 36 -11.10 -10.89 15.80
CA SER A 36 -11.66 -11.86 16.76
C SER A 36 -11.84 -11.29 18.17
N ARG A 37 -11.01 -10.32 18.55
CA ARG A 37 -11.09 -9.63 19.86
C ARG A 37 -11.83 -8.30 19.81
N GLN A 38 -12.19 -7.83 18.61
CA GLN A 38 -12.80 -6.51 18.39
C GLN A 38 -11.95 -5.37 18.97
N ILE A 39 -10.62 -5.43 18.75
CA ILE A 39 -9.65 -4.43 19.20
C ILE A 39 -8.88 -3.85 18.01
N GLU A 40 -8.31 -2.67 18.19
CA GLU A 40 -7.39 -2.08 17.21
C GLU A 40 -5.94 -2.44 17.56
N ILE A 41 -5.25 -3.18 16.69
CA ILE A 41 -3.85 -3.54 16.91
C ILE A 41 -2.97 -2.66 16.04
N ARG A 42 -2.08 -1.86 16.64
CA ARG A 42 -1.06 -1.12 15.90
C ARG A 42 0.05 -2.07 15.45
N HIS A 43 0.37 -2.07 14.16
CA HIS A 43 1.45 -2.87 13.58
C HIS A 43 2.06 -2.19 12.33
N GLU A 44 3.15 -2.72 11.80
CA GLU A 44 3.89 -2.10 10.67
C GLU A 44 3.07 -1.89 9.39
N TYR A 45 2.02 -2.71 9.18
CA TYR A 45 1.20 -2.64 7.97
C TYR A 45 0.09 -1.56 8.01
N ASN A 46 -0.32 -1.11 9.21
CA ASN A 46 -1.35 -0.08 9.39
C ASN A 46 -0.81 1.23 9.99
N ASN A 47 0.40 1.19 10.55
CA ASN A 47 1.09 2.32 11.15
C ASN A 47 2.60 2.04 11.18
N THR A 48 3.38 2.77 11.98
CA THR A 48 4.78 2.41 12.22
C THR A 48 4.89 1.31 13.27
N GLU A 49 5.88 0.42 13.07
CA GLU A 49 6.31 -0.59 14.03
C GLU A 49 6.45 0.01 15.44
N LYS A 50 5.84 -0.63 16.44
CA LYS A 50 5.92 -0.17 17.82
C LYS A 50 7.20 -0.69 18.44
N ARG A 51 7.91 0.19 19.14
CA ARG A 51 9.03 -0.17 20.01
C ARG A 51 8.64 0.05 21.46
N ILE A 52 8.86 -0.95 22.29
CA ILE A 52 8.48 -0.93 23.70
C ILE A 52 9.71 -0.90 24.60
N SER A 53 9.51 -0.42 25.85
CA SER A 53 10.49 -0.36 26.94
C SER A 53 11.76 0.47 26.65
N ALA A 54 12.64 0.60 27.65
CA ALA A 54 13.92 1.31 27.50
C ALA A 54 14.82 0.68 26.43
N ARG A 55 14.70 -0.63 26.17
CA ARG A 55 15.46 -1.35 25.14
C ARG A 55 15.03 -1.00 23.71
N ARG A 56 13.90 -0.28 23.53
CA ARG A 56 13.28 -0.03 22.21
C ARG A 56 13.13 -1.30 21.38
N LEU A 57 12.72 -2.39 22.05
CA LEU A 57 12.51 -3.69 21.43
C LEU A 57 11.34 -3.56 20.43
N PRO A 58 11.54 -3.86 19.14
CA PRO A 58 10.46 -3.89 18.16
C PRO A 58 9.47 -5.01 18.49
N VAL A 59 8.19 -4.75 18.23
CA VAL A 59 7.12 -5.74 18.37
C VAL A 59 6.19 -5.69 17.16
N ASP A 60 5.70 -6.86 16.78
CA ASP A 60 4.88 -7.09 15.60
C ASP A 60 3.51 -6.40 15.70
N GLY A 61 2.84 -6.53 16.86
CA GLY A 61 1.58 -5.88 17.15
C GLY A 61 1.49 -5.36 18.57
N PHE A 62 0.84 -4.21 18.75
CA PHE A 62 0.61 -3.60 20.06
C PHE A 62 -0.79 -3.03 20.20
N HIS A 63 -1.47 -3.42 21.28
CA HIS A 63 -2.72 -2.82 21.72
C HIS A 63 -2.50 -2.02 23.00
N ALA A 64 -2.74 -0.71 22.93
CA ALA A 64 -2.37 0.23 23.99
C ALA A 64 -3.24 0.10 25.23
N GLU A 65 -4.55 -0.10 25.08
CA GLU A 65 -5.49 -0.08 26.20
C GLU A 65 -5.26 -1.25 27.16
N SER A 66 -5.06 -2.46 26.61
CA SER A 66 -4.79 -3.66 27.42
C SER A 66 -3.31 -3.91 27.66
N GLN A 67 -2.42 -3.01 27.20
CA GLN A 67 -0.96 -3.19 27.22
C GLN A 67 -0.56 -4.57 26.67
N THR A 68 -1.19 -4.99 25.58
CA THR A 68 -0.97 -6.32 24.99
C THR A 68 -0.04 -6.23 23.79
N VAL A 69 1.02 -7.02 23.84
CA VAL A 69 1.96 -7.26 22.77
C VAL A 69 1.57 -8.56 22.07
N PHE A 70 1.49 -8.49 20.75
CA PHE A 70 1.31 -9.64 19.87
C PHE A 70 2.64 -9.89 19.17
N GLN A 71 3.19 -11.10 19.29
CA GLN A 71 4.38 -11.53 18.56
C GLN A 71 4.10 -12.75 17.69
N PHE A 72 4.53 -12.66 16.43
CA PHE A 72 4.41 -13.73 15.46
C PHE A 72 5.79 -14.31 15.16
N HIS A 73 5.96 -15.59 15.47
CA HIS A 73 7.25 -16.25 15.31
C HIS A 73 7.29 -17.04 14.01
N GLY A 74 7.91 -16.45 12.97
CA GLY A 74 8.30 -17.16 11.76
C GLY A 74 9.19 -18.36 12.10
N CYS A 75 8.78 -19.59 11.77
CA CYS A 75 9.47 -20.78 12.28
C CYS A 75 10.96 -20.78 11.92
N TYR A 76 11.29 -20.44 10.68
CA TYR A 76 12.66 -20.37 10.18
C TYR A 76 13.50 -19.26 10.86
N TRP A 77 12.90 -18.11 11.10
CA TRP A 77 13.59 -16.93 11.65
C TRP A 77 13.78 -16.99 13.17
N HIS A 78 12.95 -17.76 13.86
CA HIS A 78 12.93 -17.86 15.32
C HIS A 78 13.34 -19.25 15.83
N GLY A 79 13.95 -20.09 14.97
CA GLY A 79 14.55 -21.33 15.43
C GLY A 79 13.57 -22.41 15.86
N HIS A 80 12.32 -22.40 15.39
CA HIS A 80 11.33 -23.36 15.85
C HIS A 80 11.74 -24.79 15.47
N ASN A 81 11.86 -25.67 16.46
CA ASN A 81 12.13 -27.10 16.22
C ASN A 81 10.85 -27.86 15.81
N TYR A 82 10.27 -27.49 14.66
CA TYR A 82 9.08 -28.13 14.12
C TYR A 82 9.25 -28.46 12.63
N HIS A 83 8.30 -29.19 12.04
CA HIS A 83 8.44 -29.81 10.72
C HIS A 83 8.89 -28.86 9.58
N LEU A 84 8.61 -27.55 9.71
CA LEU A 84 9.04 -26.53 8.73
C LEU A 84 10.56 -26.32 8.68
N ASN A 85 11.28 -26.66 9.76
CA ASN A 85 12.73 -26.54 9.87
C ASN A 85 13.44 -27.90 9.99
N ARG A 86 12.76 -29.00 9.65
CA ARG A 86 13.35 -30.34 9.76
C ARG A 86 14.60 -30.44 8.89
N GLY A 87 15.73 -30.80 9.49
CA GLY A 87 17.02 -30.91 8.82
C GLY A 87 17.78 -29.59 8.68
N LYS A 88 17.31 -28.50 9.30
CA LYS A 88 18.03 -27.21 9.35
C LYS A 88 18.59 -26.98 10.73
N GLU A 89 19.91 -26.98 10.85
CA GLU A 89 20.60 -26.68 12.11
C GLU A 89 20.98 -25.19 12.21
N VAL A 90 21.16 -24.54 11.06
CA VAL A 90 21.56 -23.13 10.95
C VAL A 90 20.56 -22.38 10.08
N ASN A 91 20.27 -21.13 10.43
CA ASN A 91 19.61 -20.19 9.54
C ASN A 91 20.66 -19.51 8.67
N GLU A 92 20.58 -19.71 7.37
CA GLU A 92 21.57 -19.26 6.38
C GLU A 92 21.61 -17.73 6.22
N THR A 93 20.56 -17.00 6.64
CA THR A 93 20.49 -15.55 6.43
C THR A 93 21.23 -14.74 7.50
N PRO A 94 20.98 -14.95 8.81
CA PRO A 94 21.80 -14.37 9.87
C PRO A 94 23.05 -15.19 10.18
N ASP A 95 23.23 -16.36 9.55
CA ASP A 95 24.30 -17.34 9.82
C ASP A 95 24.38 -17.72 11.31
N LYS A 96 23.22 -18.11 11.88
CA LYS A 96 23.07 -18.45 13.30
C LYS A 96 22.46 -19.83 13.50
N PRO A 97 22.90 -20.60 14.51
CA PRO A 97 22.24 -21.84 14.89
C PRO A 97 20.75 -21.61 15.21
N MET A 98 19.88 -22.51 14.78
CA MET A 98 18.45 -22.46 15.08
C MET A 98 18.18 -22.46 16.59
N VAL A 99 19.01 -23.16 17.36
CA VAL A 99 18.91 -23.19 18.83
C VAL A 99 19.17 -21.80 19.43
N GLU A 100 20.16 -21.07 18.93
CA GLU A 100 20.46 -19.72 19.39
C GLU A 100 19.30 -18.75 19.11
N LEU A 101 18.73 -18.81 17.90
CA LEU A 101 17.57 -18.00 17.53
C LEU A 101 16.35 -18.27 18.42
N LEU A 102 16.13 -19.54 18.78
CA LEU A 102 15.07 -19.93 19.71
C LEU A 102 15.31 -19.38 21.12
N GLU A 103 16.54 -19.45 21.62
CA GLU A 103 16.91 -18.86 22.90
C GLU A 103 16.72 -17.34 22.92
N GLU A 104 17.14 -16.64 21.86
CA GLU A 104 16.94 -15.19 21.72
C GLU A 104 15.46 -14.83 21.71
N THR A 105 14.65 -15.61 20.99
CA THR A 105 13.19 -15.45 20.95
C THR A 105 12.60 -15.60 22.35
N GLN A 106 12.93 -16.68 23.07
CA GLN A 106 12.47 -16.91 24.44
C GLN A 106 12.92 -15.81 25.42
N LYS A 107 14.16 -15.33 25.30
CA LYS A 107 14.69 -14.20 26.10
C LYS A 107 13.89 -12.93 25.86
N ASN A 108 13.54 -12.63 24.60
CA ASN A 108 12.70 -11.48 24.27
C ASN A 108 11.28 -11.64 24.83
N SER A 109 10.65 -12.80 24.68
CA SER A 109 9.32 -13.08 25.25
C SER A 109 9.30 -12.95 26.78
N ALA A 110 10.32 -13.47 27.46
CA ALA A 110 10.49 -13.33 28.91
C ALA A 110 10.69 -11.86 29.33
N TYR A 111 11.47 -11.11 28.55
CA TYR A 111 11.69 -9.69 28.79
C TYR A 111 10.37 -8.89 28.69
N ILE A 112 9.57 -9.12 27.65
CA ILE A 112 8.29 -8.42 27.46
C ILE A 112 7.35 -8.66 28.65
N ARG A 113 7.22 -9.92 29.08
CA ARG A 113 6.44 -10.28 30.27
C ARG A 113 6.98 -9.60 31.53
N LYS A 114 8.31 -9.59 31.71
CA LYS A 114 8.97 -8.93 32.85
C LYS A 114 8.72 -7.41 32.89
N GLN A 115 8.55 -6.77 31.74
CA GLN A 115 8.19 -5.35 31.64
C GLN A 115 6.71 -5.07 31.96
N GLY A 116 5.91 -6.10 32.28
CA GLY A 116 4.50 -5.95 32.69
C GLY A 116 3.50 -5.96 31.53
N TYR A 117 3.93 -6.28 30.30
CA TYR A 117 3.03 -6.40 29.16
C TYR A 117 2.35 -7.78 29.12
N ASN A 118 1.11 -7.79 28.66
CA ASN A 118 0.42 -9.03 28.28
C ASN A 118 1.00 -9.51 26.95
N LEU A 119 1.54 -10.73 26.89
CA LEU A 119 2.16 -11.27 25.67
C LEU A 119 1.33 -12.39 25.06
N VAL A 120 0.89 -12.19 23.81
CA VAL A 120 0.21 -13.19 22.98
C VAL A 120 1.15 -13.58 21.84
N GLU A 121 1.48 -14.86 21.74
CA GLU A 121 2.43 -15.38 20.76
C GLU A 121 1.74 -16.37 19.81
N CYS A 122 2.21 -16.45 18.57
CA CYS A 122 1.78 -17.51 17.66
C CYS A 122 2.92 -17.92 16.73
N TRP A 123 3.17 -19.21 16.62
CA TRP A 123 4.15 -19.74 15.68
C TRP A 123 3.56 -19.89 14.29
N GLU A 124 4.41 -19.72 13.27
CA GLU A 124 3.99 -19.82 11.87
C GLU A 124 3.31 -21.15 11.52
N CYS A 125 3.82 -22.26 12.04
CA CYS A 125 3.24 -23.58 11.82
C CYS A 125 1.86 -23.73 12.45
N GLU A 126 1.66 -23.20 13.66
CA GLU A 126 0.36 -23.19 14.35
C GLU A 126 -0.62 -22.37 13.54
N TRP A 127 -0.21 -21.19 13.08
CA TRP A 127 -1.06 -20.34 12.26
C TRP A 127 -1.42 -20.98 10.92
N ARG A 128 -0.47 -21.67 10.27
CA ARG A 128 -0.73 -22.44 9.05
C ARG A 128 -1.73 -23.57 9.30
N ALA A 129 -1.68 -24.24 10.45
CA ALA A 129 -2.63 -25.28 10.82
C ALA A 129 -4.03 -24.68 11.09
N THR A 130 -4.12 -23.62 11.88
CA THR A 130 -5.38 -22.93 12.19
C THR A 130 -6.11 -22.44 10.93
N LYS A 131 -5.38 -21.91 9.94
CA LYS A 131 -5.97 -21.51 8.64
C LYS A 131 -6.63 -22.66 7.89
N LYS A 132 -6.17 -23.91 8.09
CA LYS A 132 -6.76 -25.09 7.44
C LYS A 132 -8.02 -25.57 8.13
N THR A 133 -8.10 -25.42 9.46
CA THR A 133 -9.16 -26.03 10.28
C THR A 133 -10.27 -25.05 10.65
N ASN A 134 -9.95 -23.77 10.88
CA ASN A 134 -10.91 -22.78 11.33
C ASN A 134 -11.70 -22.18 10.15
N LYS A 135 -12.98 -22.56 10.04
CA LYS A 135 -13.91 -22.09 8.99
C LYS A 135 -14.22 -20.59 9.08
N GLU A 136 -14.25 -20.04 10.28
CA GLU A 136 -14.51 -18.61 10.49
C GLU A 136 -13.32 -17.78 9.99
N LEU A 137 -12.10 -18.19 10.33
CA LEU A 137 -10.88 -17.59 9.80
C LEU A 137 -10.81 -17.67 8.27
N GLN A 138 -11.17 -18.82 7.68
CA GLN A 138 -11.24 -18.94 6.23
C GLN A 138 -12.22 -17.95 5.61
N ARG A 139 -13.39 -17.77 6.23
CA ARG A 139 -14.39 -16.79 5.81
C ARG A 139 -13.84 -15.37 5.95
N PHE A 140 -13.24 -15.03 7.07
CA PHE A 140 -12.63 -13.72 7.33
C PHE A 140 -11.55 -13.39 6.28
N ILE A 141 -10.64 -14.32 6.01
CA ILE A 141 -9.62 -14.13 4.96
C ILE A 141 -10.29 -13.92 3.60
N ALA A 142 -11.34 -14.67 3.30
CA ALA A 142 -12.03 -14.57 2.01
C ALA A 142 -12.82 -13.27 1.82
N THR A 143 -13.32 -12.65 2.88
CA THR A 143 -14.22 -11.48 2.81
C THR A 143 -13.58 -10.16 3.22
N ARG A 144 -12.72 -10.16 4.24
CA ARG A 144 -12.16 -8.93 4.85
C ARG A 144 -10.73 -8.64 4.38
N LEU A 145 -9.91 -9.68 4.19
CA LEU A 145 -8.51 -9.50 3.75
C LEU A 145 -8.33 -9.57 2.23
N ARG A 146 -9.24 -10.24 1.51
CA ARG A 146 -9.20 -10.25 0.05
C ARG A 146 -9.94 -9.04 -0.51
N ARG A 147 -9.22 -8.21 -1.25
CA ARG A 147 -9.81 -7.13 -2.04
C ARG A 147 -10.83 -7.71 -3.05
N PRO A 148 -11.97 -7.06 -3.31
CA PRO A 148 -13.01 -7.59 -4.21
C PRO A 148 -12.48 -8.05 -5.58
N LEU A 149 -11.51 -7.30 -6.12
CA LEU A 149 -10.91 -7.55 -7.43
C LEU A 149 -9.69 -8.48 -7.40
N ALA A 150 -9.35 -9.08 -6.25
CA ALA A 150 -8.17 -9.93 -6.09
C ALA A 150 -8.27 -11.23 -6.91
N LYS A 151 -9.50 -11.73 -7.16
CA LYS A 151 -9.73 -12.96 -7.96
C LYS A 151 -9.59 -12.73 -9.46
N MET A 152 -9.79 -11.52 -9.95
CA MET A 152 -9.69 -11.22 -11.38
C MET A 152 -8.22 -11.16 -11.78
N GLU A 153 -7.82 -11.95 -12.78
CA GLU A 153 -6.44 -11.95 -13.26
C GLU A 153 -6.20 -10.80 -14.23
N THR A 154 -7.10 -10.62 -15.19
CA THR A 154 -7.13 -9.49 -16.12
C THR A 154 -8.42 -8.68 -15.94
N MET A 155 -8.42 -7.45 -16.44
CA MET A 155 -9.59 -6.56 -16.46
C MET A 155 -9.60 -5.77 -17.77
N SER A 156 -10.77 -5.34 -18.24
CA SER A 156 -10.84 -4.30 -19.26
C SER A 156 -10.84 -2.92 -18.61
N MET A 157 -10.60 -1.87 -19.39
CA MET A 157 -10.78 -0.49 -18.96
C MET A 157 -12.19 -0.26 -18.40
N GLU A 158 -13.23 -0.74 -19.10
CA GLU A 158 -14.63 -0.62 -18.67
C GLU A 158 -14.88 -1.28 -17.30
N ASN A 159 -14.28 -2.45 -17.06
CA ASN A 159 -14.37 -3.12 -15.75
C ASN A 159 -13.72 -2.28 -14.65
N ILE A 160 -12.60 -1.62 -14.93
CA ILE A 160 -11.92 -0.74 -13.97
C ILE A 160 -12.79 0.48 -13.66
N LEU A 161 -13.33 1.14 -14.69
CA LEU A 161 -14.21 2.30 -14.54
C LEU A 161 -15.48 1.95 -13.74
N THR A 162 -16.10 0.81 -14.06
CA THR A 162 -17.26 0.30 -13.31
C THR A 162 -16.91 0.02 -11.86
N ALA A 163 -15.74 -0.57 -11.61
CA ALA A 163 -15.28 -0.84 -10.25
C ALA A 163 -15.01 0.44 -9.44
N VAL A 164 -14.52 1.51 -10.08
CA VAL A 164 -14.38 2.84 -9.46
C VAL A 164 -15.76 3.41 -9.09
N ARG A 165 -16.71 3.40 -10.04
CA ARG A 165 -18.08 3.92 -9.82
C ARG A 165 -18.77 3.21 -8.64
N ASN A 166 -18.64 1.89 -8.60
CA ASN A 166 -19.25 1.02 -7.58
C ASN A 166 -18.43 0.94 -6.27
N GLU A 167 -17.35 1.70 -6.12
CA GLU A 167 -16.48 1.70 -4.93
C GLU A 167 -15.86 0.34 -4.58
N THR A 168 -15.80 -0.58 -5.53
CA THR A 168 -15.17 -1.90 -5.37
C THR A 168 -13.66 -1.86 -5.66
N LEU A 169 -13.18 -0.79 -6.31
CA LEU A 169 -11.77 -0.45 -6.49
C LEU A 169 -11.39 0.73 -5.58
N PHE A 170 -10.54 0.47 -4.58
CA PHE A 170 -9.90 1.49 -3.77
C PHE A 170 -8.40 1.57 -4.06
N GLY A 171 -7.92 2.75 -4.46
CA GLY A 171 -6.51 2.98 -4.77
C GLY A 171 -6.29 4.24 -5.59
N CYS A 172 -5.40 4.16 -6.57
CA CYS A 172 -5.12 5.24 -7.50
C CYS A 172 -5.20 4.72 -8.95
N VAL A 173 -5.57 5.62 -9.87
CA VAL A 173 -5.59 5.38 -11.31
C VAL A 173 -4.71 6.44 -11.94
N GLU A 174 -3.76 6.02 -12.78
CA GLU A 174 -3.02 6.92 -13.64
C GLU A 174 -3.75 6.98 -14.98
N CYS A 175 -4.19 8.17 -15.38
CA CYS A 175 -4.90 8.35 -16.64
C CYS A 175 -4.65 9.74 -17.24
N ASP A 176 -4.95 9.86 -18.52
CA ASP A 176 -5.00 11.15 -19.20
C ASP A 176 -6.35 11.82 -18.89
N ILE A 177 -6.32 13.15 -18.75
CA ILE A 177 -7.50 13.98 -18.49
C ILE A 177 -7.50 15.18 -19.43
N HIS A 178 -8.68 15.63 -19.84
CA HIS A 178 -8.84 16.82 -20.66
C HIS A 178 -10.11 17.56 -20.28
N VAL A 179 -10.11 18.87 -20.50
CA VAL A 179 -11.32 19.69 -20.41
C VAL A 179 -12.23 19.35 -21.60
N PRO A 180 -13.52 19.04 -21.39
CA PRO A 180 -14.48 18.81 -22.46
C PRO A 180 -14.54 19.99 -23.44
N ASP A 181 -14.72 19.71 -24.72
CA ASP A 181 -14.65 20.73 -25.78
C ASP A 181 -15.65 21.88 -25.58
N ASN A 182 -16.86 21.57 -25.09
CA ASN A 182 -17.90 22.54 -24.79
C ASN A 182 -17.57 23.48 -23.60
N LEU A 183 -16.58 23.16 -22.78
CA LEU A 183 -16.15 23.97 -21.64
C LEU A 183 -14.83 24.72 -21.88
N ARG A 184 -14.19 24.54 -23.04
CA ARG A 184 -12.89 25.17 -23.33
C ARG A 184 -12.97 26.70 -23.28
N ASP A 185 -14.02 27.29 -23.84
CA ASP A 185 -14.20 28.76 -23.84
C ASP A 185 -14.40 29.31 -22.43
N HIS A 186 -15.07 28.55 -21.55
CA HIS A 186 -15.25 28.93 -20.14
C HIS A 186 -13.91 28.98 -19.39
N PHE A 187 -13.02 28.03 -19.66
CA PHE A 187 -11.74 27.90 -18.98
C PHE A 187 -10.56 28.58 -19.70
N GLN A 188 -10.82 29.34 -20.77
CA GLN A 188 -9.76 29.91 -21.62
C GLN A 188 -8.84 30.87 -20.84
N GLU A 189 -9.38 31.61 -19.87
CA GLU A 189 -8.63 32.56 -19.05
C GLU A 189 -7.77 31.83 -18.00
N MET A 190 -8.32 30.79 -17.36
CA MET A 190 -7.63 30.00 -16.35
C MET A 190 -7.84 28.51 -16.57
N CYS A 191 -6.87 27.89 -17.24
CA CYS A 191 -6.87 26.47 -17.49
C CYS A 191 -6.86 25.67 -16.16
N PRO A 192 -7.78 24.71 -15.95
CA PRO A 192 -7.99 24.08 -14.64
C PRO A 192 -6.97 22.98 -14.31
N ILE A 193 -6.23 22.45 -15.29
CA ILE A 193 -5.27 21.37 -15.07
C ILE A 193 -3.87 21.96 -14.92
N PHE A 194 -3.33 21.90 -13.71
CA PHE A 194 -1.98 22.34 -13.41
C PHE A 194 -0.99 21.18 -13.50
N LYS A 195 0.12 21.38 -14.22
CA LYS A 195 1.19 20.39 -14.35
C LYS A 195 2.55 21.05 -14.45
N ASN A 196 3.57 20.36 -13.94
CA ASN A 196 4.95 20.78 -14.18
C ASN A 196 5.45 20.21 -15.50
N ILE A 197 5.99 21.06 -16.37
CA ILE A 197 6.68 20.64 -17.60
C ILE A 197 7.96 21.44 -17.77
N ASP A 198 8.86 20.94 -18.61
CA ASP A 198 10.04 21.70 -19.03
C ASP A 198 9.64 22.61 -20.19
N ILE A 199 9.82 23.91 -20.00
CA ILE A 199 9.46 24.95 -20.97
C ILE A 199 10.75 25.48 -21.59
N SER A 200 10.81 25.49 -22.91
CA SER A 200 11.86 26.11 -23.71
C SER A 200 11.39 27.45 -24.30
N ARG A 201 12.29 28.17 -24.97
CA ARG A 201 11.93 29.40 -25.70
C ARG A 201 10.96 29.16 -26.87
N ASP A 202 10.88 27.93 -27.36
CA ASP A 202 9.97 27.57 -28.46
C ASP A 202 8.53 27.30 -27.97
N ASP A 203 8.33 27.19 -26.66
CA ASP A 203 7.03 26.92 -26.04
C ASP A 203 6.31 28.19 -25.56
N ILE A 204 6.95 29.37 -25.69
CA ILE A 204 6.42 30.67 -25.27
C ILE A 204 6.07 31.55 -26.47
N GLY A 205 5.17 32.51 -26.27
CA GLY A 205 4.74 33.42 -27.34
C GLY A 205 5.90 34.25 -27.90
N GLU A 206 5.81 34.61 -29.17
CA GLU A 206 6.87 35.29 -29.95
C GLU A 206 7.48 36.49 -29.21
N PHE A 207 6.64 37.34 -28.63
CA PHE A 207 7.10 38.50 -27.84
C PHE A 207 8.01 38.10 -26.67
N MET A 208 7.60 37.09 -25.88
CA MET A 208 8.39 36.62 -24.75
C MET A 208 9.64 35.86 -25.22
N LYS A 209 9.58 35.21 -26.39
CA LYS A 209 10.72 34.55 -27.01
C LYS A 209 11.81 35.58 -27.37
N THR A 210 11.45 36.64 -28.10
CA THR A 210 12.37 37.74 -28.43
C THR A 210 12.98 38.36 -27.17
N TYR A 211 12.13 38.68 -26.17
CA TYR A 211 12.61 39.24 -24.90
C TYR A 211 13.59 38.29 -24.17
N ALA A 212 13.30 36.99 -24.17
CA ALA A 212 14.16 35.99 -23.53
C ALA A 212 15.51 35.82 -24.25
N GLU A 213 15.53 35.95 -25.58
CA GLU A 213 16.74 35.92 -26.40
C GLU A 213 17.63 37.13 -26.14
N GLU A 214 17.07 38.34 -26.18
CA GLU A 214 17.80 39.60 -25.97
C GLU A 214 18.38 39.73 -24.55
N ASN A 215 17.64 39.26 -23.54
CA ASN A 215 18.04 39.37 -22.14
C ASN A 215 18.72 38.11 -21.59
N ASP A 216 19.01 37.13 -22.46
CA ASP A 216 19.72 35.91 -22.08
C ASP A 216 19.01 35.03 -21.04
N ILE A 217 17.67 35.12 -21.00
CA ILE A 217 16.81 34.43 -20.05
C ILE A 217 16.39 33.08 -20.66
N MET A 218 16.28 32.02 -19.84
CA MET A 218 15.92 30.65 -20.29
C MET A 218 16.82 30.08 -21.41
N ARG A 219 18.15 30.19 -21.26
CA ARG A 219 19.12 29.51 -22.16
C ARG A 219 18.90 28.00 -22.28
N GLN A 220 18.41 27.37 -21.21
CA GLN A 220 18.09 25.95 -21.15
C GLN A 220 16.64 25.79 -20.71
N PRO A 221 15.96 24.69 -21.12
CA PRO A 221 14.61 24.40 -20.66
C PRO A 221 14.51 24.44 -19.13
N ARG A 222 13.43 25.02 -18.62
CA ARG A 222 13.20 25.16 -17.17
C ARG A 222 11.92 24.46 -16.75
N ARG A 223 12.00 23.69 -15.67
CA ARG A 223 10.85 23.04 -15.05
C ARG A 223 9.93 24.09 -14.43
N SER A 224 8.73 24.25 -14.98
CA SER A 224 7.77 25.29 -14.59
C SER A 224 6.38 24.71 -14.41
N LEU A 225 5.59 25.29 -13.50
CA LEU A 225 4.16 24.96 -13.33
C LEU A 225 3.35 25.72 -14.37
N ILE A 226 2.53 25.01 -15.15
CA ILE A 226 1.64 25.61 -16.15
C ILE A 226 0.19 25.21 -15.91
N GLY A 227 -0.73 26.07 -16.34
CA GLY A 227 -2.12 25.68 -16.60
C GLY A 227 -2.25 25.09 -18.00
N SER A 228 -3.06 24.04 -18.15
CA SER A 228 -3.31 23.37 -19.43
C SER A 228 -4.74 22.86 -19.51
N MET A 229 -5.26 22.69 -20.73
CA MET A 229 -6.54 22.01 -20.97
C MET A 229 -6.40 20.48 -20.99
N VAL A 230 -5.16 19.96 -20.95
CA VAL A 230 -4.86 18.53 -21.02
C VAL A 230 -3.81 18.14 -19.99
N GLY A 231 -4.06 17.06 -19.26
CA GLY A 231 -3.10 16.39 -18.38
C GLY A 231 -2.82 14.98 -18.89
N LYS A 232 -1.54 14.59 -18.94
CA LYS A 232 -1.16 13.21 -19.29
C LYS A 232 -0.61 12.50 -18.06
N LYS A 233 -0.93 11.21 -17.91
CA LYS A 233 -0.47 10.35 -16.80
C LYS A 233 -0.70 10.99 -15.43
N ILE A 234 -1.88 11.57 -15.22
CA ILE A 234 -2.24 12.16 -13.93
C ILE A 234 -2.68 11.05 -12.99
N LEU A 235 -2.06 10.98 -11.81
CA LEU A 235 -2.41 10.01 -10.78
C LEU A 235 -3.56 10.55 -9.92
N LEU A 236 -4.72 9.92 -10.03
CA LEU A 236 -5.94 10.29 -9.32
C LEU A 236 -6.30 9.21 -8.29
N ALA A 237 -6.67 9.61 -7.07
CA ALA A 237 -7.30 8.71 -6.14
C ALA A 237 -8.68 8.28 -6.66
N THR A 238 -9.07 7.02 -6.46
CA THR A 238 -10.34 6.50 -6.99
C THR A 238 -11.58 7.28 -6.52
N PRO A 239 -11.66 7.86 -5.29
CA PRO A 239 -12.77 8.72 -4.92
C PRO A 239 -12.86 10.01 -5.74
N LEU A 240 -11.72 10.64 -6.04
CA LEU A 240 -11.68 11.85 -6.87
C LEU A 240 -12.05 11.53 -8.33
N LEU A 241 -11.55 10.42 -8.86
CA LEU A 241 -11.93 9.96 -10.20
C LEU A 241 -13.44 9.66 -10.30
N LYS A 242 -14.03 9.05 -9.26
CA LYS A 242 -15.48 8.84 -9.19
C LYS A 242 -16.24 10.17 -9.21
N TRP A 243 -15.77 11.17 -8.47
CA TRP A 243 -16.39 12.51 -8.47
C TRP A 243 -16.43 13.10 -9.90
N TYR A 244 -15.35 13.02 -10.66
CA TYR A 244 -15.32 13.45 -12.06
C TYR A 244 -16.31 12.69 -12.97
N PHE A 245 -16.62 11.42 -12.68
CA PHE A 245 -17.64 10.69 -13.44
C PHE A 245 -19.07 11.15 -13.13
N ILE A 246 -19.34 11.60 -11.92
CA ILE A 246 -20.70 11.95 -11.48
C ILE A 246 -21.08 13.34 -12.02
N GLU A 247 -20.21 14.33 -11.85
CA GLU A 247 -20.47 15.73 -12.23
C GLU A 247 -20.62 15.93 -13.75
N HIS A 248 -20.00 15.06 -14.57
CA HIS A 248 -20.08 15.15 -16.03
C HIS A 248 -21.23 14.33 -16.66
N VAL A 249 -22.01 13.60 -15.86
CA VAL A 249 -23.25 12.95 -16.32
C VAL A 249 -24.49 13.83 -16.11
N TYR A 250 -24.41 14.83 -15.22
CA TYR A 250 -25.52 15.76 -14.94
C TYR A 250 -25.36 17.14 -15.58
N SER A 251 -24.35 17.32 -16.45
CA SER A 251 -24.09 18.58 -17.17
C SER A 251 -24.53 18.55 -18.65
N THR A 252 -25.51 17.70 -18.99
CA THR A 252 -26.23 17.70 -20.28
C THR A 252 -27.72 17.86 -20.07
#